data_AF-A0A8J3F9P5-F1
#
_entry.id   AF-A0A8J3F9P5-F1
#
_cell.length_a   1.000
_cell.length_b   1.000
_cell.length_c   1.000
_cell.angle_alpha   90.00
_cell.angle_beta   90.00
_cell.angle_gamma   90.00
#
_symmetry.space_group_name_H-M   'P 1'
#
loop_
_entity.id
_entity.type
_entity.pdbx_description
1 polymer ?
#
loop_
_entity_poly.entity_id
_entity_poly.type
_entity_poly.pdbx_seq_one_letter_code
_entity_poly.pdbx_strand_id
1 'polypeptide(L)'
;MSFDLAPRTEPAIDRARPRRWTVVPAGAGSALVAPPIVVWAEPLPTPRPAAPNGQRPAPDPRVTTRPRGGAVPSASMTVVHPIPHAWLTAGGTGARNYDEFAGDAEITAIIEQNPYSALAVEMPHCAPGAQGRDFFACLPDAAARLEQAKSAGAYREVGAAVVLYRISGPDSTPAYGLFCLVDTDQISTAADEPGLVIRNEDVFAHKVRERVALAEATGHLLSPVLLLKGDRAAAGGGPSRLHAALAAACDAAGAPAAVDVDHAGRTHAIWPLPPGPDADRLCALAGDSELVVADGNHRSLAAQLGRLDRFLAVVTTPESVRIDGYHRLVGPLPISPVELVNRLVAAGAAVEELPDRPGQPAARGTVHLYGAGRGWAVRLPATPGAGEVDNLDHALVERLVLATPLGLDPGDKRITYVGGDYPASWLHGEVDAGRADLAILIAPVTVDDFLAVNLARHKLPRKSTWFTPKARAGLVVAQL
;
A
#
# COMPACT_ATOMS: atom_id res chain seq x y z
N MET A 1 50.82 8.89 -19.80
CA MET A 1 50.32 10.08 -19.10
C MET A 1 49.22 9.61 -18.18
N SER A 2 49.55 9.41 -16.91
CA SER A 2 48.62 9.03 -15.84
C SER A 2 47.89 10.26 -15.33
N PHE A 3 46.60 10.14 -15.00
CA PHE A 3 45.90 11.11 -14.17
C PHE A 3 45.27 10.38 -12.98
N ASP A 4 45.69 10.82 -11.79
CA ASP A 4 45.26 10.41 -10.46
C ASP A 4 43.77 10.67 -10.22
N LEU A 5 43.10 9.70 -9.61
CA LEU A 5 41.79 9.87 -8.97
C LEU A 5 42.00 9.99 -7.45
N ALA A 6 41.84 11.20 -6.92
CA ALA A 6 41.76 11.44 -5.48
C ALA A 6 40.34 11.16 -4.96
N PRO A 7 40.19 10.57 -3.75
CA PRO A 7 38.88 10.27 -3.16
C PRO A 7 38.18 11.55 -2.66
N ARG A 8 36.91 11.74 -3.03
CA ARG A 8 36.06 12.80 -2.46
C ARG A 8 35.51 12.35 -1.11
N THR A 9 35.81 13.14 -0.08
CA THR A 9 35.23 13.07 1.27
C THR A 9 33.83 13.67 1.29
N GLU A 10 32.87 12.99 1.94
CA GLU A 10 31.50 13.46 2.18
C GLU A 10 31.46 14.69 3.12
N PRO A 11 30.57 15.68 2.90
CA PRO A 11 30.31 16.72 3.89
C PRO A 11 29.24 16.28 4.91
N ALA A 12 29.52 16.53 6.20
CA ALA A 12 28.61 16.30 7.31
C ALA A 12 27.37 17.22 7.23
N ILE A 13 26.18 16.65 7.42
CA ILE A 13 24.90 17.37 7.46
C ILE A 13 24.66 17.92 8.88
N ASP A 14 24.62 19.25 9.00
CA ASP A 14 24.18 19.97 10.20
C ASP A 14 22.66 19.84 10.37
N ARG A 15 22.22 19.18 11.45
CA ARG A 15 20.82 18.84 11.76
C ARG A 15 20.04 19.96 12.49
N ALA A 16 20.53 21.19 12.56
CA ALA A 16 19.86 22.24 13.33
C ALA A 16 19.55 23.51 12.51
N ARG A 17 18.45 23.51 11.73
CA ARG A 17 17.67 24.73 11.39
C ARG A 17 16.37 24.39 10.64
N PRO A 18 15.19 24.83 11.10
CA PRO A 18 13.94 24.71 10.33
C PRO A 18 13.95 25.70 9.16
N ARG A 19 13.72 25.22 7.93
CA ARG A 19 13.54 26.06 6.74
C ARG A 19 12.04 26.32 6.53
N ARG A 20 11.62 27.59 6.56
CA ARG A 20 10.23 28.03 6.28
C ARG A 20 10.00 28.17 4.78
N TRP A 21 8.84 27.73 4.32
CA TRP A 21 8.32 28.00 2.98
C TRP A 21 7.81 29.44 2.88
N THR A 22 8.17 30.16 1.81
CA THR A 22 7.56 31.47 1.50
C THR A 22 6.92 31.37 0.12
N VAL A 23 5.61 31.57 0.05
CA VAL A 23 4.86 31.66 -1.20
C VAL A 23 4.79 33.13 -1.60
N VAL A 24 5.23 33.46 -2.81
CA VAL A 24 5.14 34.82 -3.37
C VAL A 24 3.87 34.90 -4.24
N PRO A 25 2.97 35.89 -4.06
CA PRO A 25 1.78 36.02 -4.90
C PRO A 25 2.13 36.59 -6.29
N ALA A 26 1.51 36.05 -7.35
CA ALA A 26 1.56 36.64 -8.68
C ALA A 26 0.56 37.80 -8.79
N GLY A 27 1.01 38.94 -9.32
CA GLY A 27 0.20 40.14 -9.55
C GLY A 27 -0.85 39.95 -10.66
N ALA A 28 -1.95 40.68 -10.54
CA ALA A 28 -3.11 40.60 -11.41
C ALA A 28 -2.84 41.11 -12.84
N GLY A 29 -3.21 40.32 -13.85
CA GLY A 29 -3.23 40.74 -15.25
C GLY A 29 -3.36 39.59 -16.26
N SER A 30 -4.58 39.34 -16.73
CA SER A 30 -5.00 38.83 -18.06
C SER A 30 -4.18 37.75 -18.82
N ALA A 31 -4.86 36.62 -19.07
CA ALA A 31 -4.74 35.66 -20.19
C ALA A 31 -3.61 34.59 -20.18
N LEU A 32 -4.05 33.32 -20.04
CA LEU A 32 -3.42 32.04 -20.44
C LEU A 32 -1.89 31.92 -20.29
N VAL A 33 -1.43 31.37 -19.16
CA VAL A 33 -0.07 30.82 -19.02
C VAL A 33 -0.09 29.55 -18.16
N ALA A 34 0.65 28.53 -18.60
CA ALA A 34 0.88 27.23 -17.97
C ALA A 34 1.38 27.33 -16.51
N PRO A 35 1.22 26.27 -15.67
CA PRO A 35 1.69 26.30 -14.28
C PRO A 35 3.22 26.43 -14.21
N PRO A 36 3.77 27.11 -13.17
CA PRO A 36 5.20 27.38 -13.08
C PRO A 36 6.00 26.10 -12.85
N ILE A 37 7.06 25.93 -13.65
CA ILE A 37 8.12 24.94 -13.44
C ILE A 37 8.95 25.39 -12.23
N VAL A 38 9.03 24.55 -11.20
CA VAL A 38 9.92 24.76 -10.05
C VAL A 38 11.31 24.28 -10.46
N VAL A 39 12.22 25.22 -10.72
CA VAL A 39 13.65 24.94 -10.93
C VAL A 39 14.41 25.23 -9.64
N TRP A 40 15.17 24.24 -9.17
CA TRP A 40 16.09 24.38 -8.04
C TRP A 40 17.28 25.25 -8.44
N ALA A 41 17.53 26.35 -7.71
CA ALA A 41 18.75 27.13 -7.83
C ALA A 41 19.45 27.18 -6.47
N GLU A 42 20.59 26.50 -6.34
CA GLU A 42 21.49 26.66 -5.19
C GLU A 42 22.30 27.96 -5.33
N PRO A 43 22.53 28.72 -4.25
CA PRO A 43 23.39 29.89 -4.30
C PRO A 43 24.88 29.48 -4.36
N LEU A 44 25.62 30.10 -5.28
CA LEU A 44 27.07 29.94 -5.43
C LEU A 44 27.83 30.34 -4.14
N PRO A 45 28.85 29.59 -3.71
CA PRO A 45 29.65 29.93 -2.53
C PRO A 45 30.64 31.06 -2.82
N THR A 46 30.80 31.97 -1.85
CA THR A 46 31.83 33.01 -1.84
C THR A 46 33.18 32.44 -1.37
N PRO A 47 34.32 32.88 -1.94
CA PRO A 47 35.63 32.36 -1.55
C PRO A 47 36.14 33.00 -0.24
N ARG A 48 36.75 32.20 0.64
CA ARG A 48 37.52 32.65 1.82
C ARG A 48 39.01 32.33 1.66
N PRO A 49 39.90 33.11 2.31
CA PRO A 49 41.32 33.17 1.98
C PRO A 49 42.12 32.01 2.58
N ALA A 50 43.21 31.65 1.92
CA ALA A 50 44.11 30.57 2.28
C ALA A 50 45.04 30.92 3.48
N ALA A 51 45.33 29.92 4.31
CA ALA A 51 46.40 29.94 5.32
C ALA A 51 47.10 28.56 5.37
N PRO A 52 48.36 28.48 5.85
CA PRO A 52 49.38 27.61 5.25
C PRO A 52 49.61 26.26 5.95
N ASN A 53 50.29 25.38 5.19
CA ASN A 53 50.80 24.04 5.51
C ASN A 53 51.44 23.84 6.90
N GLY A 54 51.25 22.64 7.47
CA GLY A 54 52.32 21.95 8.21
C GLY A 54 51.91 20.99 9.35
N GLN A 55 52.28 19.72 9.17
CA GLN A 55 52.60 18.69 10.18
C GLN A 55 51.49 17.82 10.83
N ARG A 56 51.62 16.50 10.63
CA ARG A 56 50.96 15.40 11.37
C ARG A 56 51.77 15.02 12.62
N PRO A 57 51.15 14.64 13.75
CA PRO A 57 51.82 13.89 14.81
C PRO A 57 51.43 12.39 14.84
N ALA A 58 52.34 11.59 15.41
CA ALA A 58 52.37 10.12 15.50
C ALA A 58 51.51 9.55 16.67
N PRO A 59 51.25 8.22 16.76
CA PRO A 59 50.30 7.65 17.72
C PRO A 59 50.92 7.27 19.08
N ASP A 60 50.13 7.39 20.14
CA ASP A 60 50.45 7.12 21.55
C ASP A 60 50.16 5.64 21.94
N PRO A 61 51.09 4.90 22.59
CA PRO A 61 50.88 3.50 22.95
C PRO A 61 50.58 3.33 24.46
N ARG A 62 49.32 3.49 24.88
CA ARG A 62 48.84 2.98 26.19
C ARG A 62 47.37 2.59 26.16
N VAL A 63 47.08 1.30 25.95
CA VAL A 63 45.80 0.69 26.38
C VAL A 63 46.08 -0.65 27.05
N THR A 64 45.87 -0.68 28.36
CA THR A 64 45.92 -1.84 29.24
C THR A 64 44.62 -2.65 29.20
N THR A 65 44.75 -3.97 29.24
CA THR A 65 43.68 -4.98 29.17
C THR A 65 42.99 -5.29 30.51
N ARG A 66 41.64 -5.45 30.51
CA ARG A 66 40.77 -6.50 31.13
C ARG A 66 39.42 -5.94 31.65
N PRO A 67 38.36 -6.76 31.90
CA PRO A 67 38.07 -8.14 31.48
C PRO A 67 36.70 -8.32 30.79
N ARG A 68 36.47 -9.53 30.24
CA ARG A 68 35.21 -10.01 29.64
C ARG A 68 34.06 -10.01 30.66
N GLY A 69 33.08 -9.13 30.47
CA GLY A 69 31.76 -9.18 31.10
C GLY A 69 30.73 -9.80 30.14
N GLY A 70 29.79 -10.56 30.70
CA GLY A 70 28.87 -11.47 30.00
C GLY A 70 28.17 -10.89 28.78
N ALA A 71 28.00 -11.74 27.76
CA ALA A 71 27.10 -11.49 26.66
C ALA A 71 25.68 -11.37 27.21
N VAL A 72 25.19 -10.13 27.32
CA VAL A 72 23.77 -9.86 27.23
C VAL A 72 23.32 -10.47 25.89
N PRO A 73 22.26 -11.30 25.83
CA PRO A 73 21.77 -11.76 24.55
C PRO A 73 21.44 -10.52 23.74
N SER A 74 22.12 -10.33 22.61
CA SER A 74 21.80 -9.27 21.67
C SER A 74 20.32 -9.43 21.34
N ALA A 75 19.49 -8.48 21.75
CA ALA A 75 18.13 -8.40 21.25
C ALA A 75 18.25 -8.47 19.73
N SER A 76 17.72 -9.54 19.13
CA SER A 76 17.63 -9.62 17.68
C SER A 76 16.89 -8.36 17.24
N MET A 77 17.58 -7.46 16.54
CA MET A 77 16.97 -6.23 16.05
C MET A 77 15.90 -6.64 15.03
N THR A 78 14.64 -6.68 15.48
CA THR A 78 13.47 -6.84 14.62
C THR A 78 13.01 -5.47 14.16
N VAL A 79 12.44 -5.42 12.96
CA VAL A 79 11.84 -4.20 12.38
C VAL A 79 10.36 -4.04 12.76
N VAL A 80 9.82 -5.02 13.50
CA VAL A 80 8.42 -5.09 13.94
C VAL A 80 8.34 -4.87 15.45
N HIS A 81 7.51 -3.93 15.88
CA HIS A 81 7.46 -3.44 17.25
C HIS A 81 6.03 -3.40 17.81
N PRO A 82 5.84 -3.55 19.13
CA PRO A 82 4.57 -3.23 19.78
C PRO A 82 4.17 -1.77 19.54
N ILE A 83 2.87 -1.52 19.49
CA ILE A 83 2.26 -0.19 19.48
C ILE A 83 2.32 0.34 20.92
N PRO A 84 3.05 1.43 21.23
CA PRO A 84 3.22 1.91 22.61
C PRO A 84 1.92 2.38 23.26
N HIS A 85 1.06 3.02 22.46
CA HIS A 85 -0.23 3.58 22.86
C HIS A 85 -1.27 3.20 21.81
N ALA A 86 -2.00 2.11 22.05
CA ALA A 86 -3.00 1.57 21.13
C ALA A 86 -4.41 1.94 21.60
N TRP A 87 -5.29 2.19 20.65
CA TRP A 87 -6.72 2.37 20.88
C TRP A 87 -7.45 1.30 20.11
N LEU A 88 -8.11 0.38 20.81
CA LEU A 88 -8.86 -0.71 20.18
C LEU A 88 -10.32 -0.34 20.06
N THR A 89 -10.93 -0.69 18.94
CA THR A 89 -12.38 -0.56 18.80
C THR A 89 -13.13 -1.28 19.91
N ALA A 90 -14.26 -0.73 20.35
CA ALA A 90 -15.26 -1.43 21.15
C ALA A 90 -16.29 -2.18 20.28
N GLY A 91 -16.12 -2.13 18.96
CA GLY A 91 -17.03 -2.65 17.94
C GLY A 91 -17.64 -1.53 17.09
N GLY A 92 -17.85 -1.79 15.81
CA GLY A 92 -18.57 -0.92 14.88
C GLY A 92 -17.79 0.28 14.35
N THR A 93 -16.47 0.36 14.56
CA THR A 93 -15.63 1.43 13.98
C THR A 93 -14.85 0.97 12.75
N GLY A 94 -14.75 -0.35 12.53
CA GLY A 94 -14.00 -0.94 11.43
C GLY A 94 -14.55 -0.54 10.06
N ALA A 95 -13.65 -0.25 9.13
CA ALA A 95 -14.03 0.17 7.79
C ALA A 95 -13.10 -0.40 6.69
N ARG A 96 -13.60 -0.38 5.43
CA ARG A 96 -12.73 -0.46 4.25
C ARG A 96 -11.73 0.69 4.28
N ASN A 97 -10.55 0.47 3.74
CA ASN A 97 -9.56 1.51 3.53
C ASN A 97 -10.09 2.50 2.49
N TYR A 98 -9.76 3.78 2.67
CA TYR A 98 -10.25 4.88 1.85
C TYR A 98 -9.98 4.76 0.34
N ASP A 99 -9.00 3.96 -0.08
CA ASP A 99 -8.64 3.74 -1.49
C ASP A 99 -9.30 2.50 -2.12
N GLU A 100 -10.23 1.87 -1.42
CA GLU A 100 -11.02 0.71 -1.92
C GLU A 100 -12.33 1.10 -2.62
N PHE A 101 -12.61 2.39 -2.77
CA PHE A 101 -13.87 2.91 -3.28
C PHE A 101 -13.74 3.45 -4.70
N ALA A 102 -14.77 3.25 -5.52
CA ALA A 102 -14.84 3.82 -6.87
C ALA A 102 -15.09 5.34 -6.85
N GLY A 103 -15.69 5.88 -5.79
CA GLY A 103 -15.91 7.31 -5.61
C GLY A 103 -16.49 7.70 -4.26
N ASP A 104 -16.45 9.00 -3.97
CA ASP A 104 -16.78 9.58 -2.65
C ASP A 104 -18.24 9.37 -2.24
N ALA A 105 -19.17 9.25 -3.18
CA ALA A 105 -20.59 9.07 -2.88
C ALA A 105 -20.87 7.80 -2.07
N GLU A 106 -20.14 6.72 -2.34
CA GLU A 106 -20.23 5.47 -1.58
C GLU A 106 -19.70 5.66 -0.15
N ILE A 107 -18.60 6.42 0.00
CA ILE A 107 -18.00 6.74 1.29
C ILE A 107 -18.96 7.57 2.14
N THR A 108 -19.56 8.63 1.56
CA THR A 108 -20.56 9.47 2.23
C THR A 108 -21.73 8.64 2.75
N ALA A 109 -22.30 7.75 1.93
CA ALA A 109 -23.41 6.91 2.33
C ALA A 109 -23.06 5.97 3.51
N ILE A 110 -21.83 5.44 3.54
CA ILE A 110 -21.35 4.60 4.64
C ILE A 110 -21.19 5.42 5.93
N ILE A 111 -20.62 6.63 5.83
CA ILE A 111 -20.45 7.52 6.99
C ILE A 111 -21.80 7.97 7.55
N GLU A 112 -22.78 8.25 6.70
CA GLU A 112 -24.14 8.61 7.12
C GLU A 112 -24.82 7.48 7.89
N GLN A 113 -24.61 6.22 7.47
CA GLN A 113 -25.15 5.05 8.16
C GLN A 113 -24.41 4.74 9.47
N ASN A 114 -23.10 5.01 9.52
CA ASN A 114 -22.27 4.79 10.69
C ASN A 114 -21.26 5.92 10.91
N PRO A 115 -21.64 6.97 11.68
CA PRO A 115 -20.76 8.10 11.96
C PRO A 115 -19.50 7.76 12.77
N TYR A 116 -19.46 6.62 13.48
CA TYR A 116 -18.29 6.14 14.22
C TYR A 116 -17.32 5.29 13.38
N SER A 117 -17.68 5.02 12.12
CA SER A 117 -16.76 4.40 11.16
C SER A 117 -15.47 5.20 11.06
N ALA A 118 -14.32 4.52 11.01
CA ALA A 118 -13.04 5.17 10.80
C ALA A 118 -12.99 5.99 9.50
N LEU A 119 -13.85 5.69 8.51
CA LEU A 119 -13.98 6.52 7.30
C LEU A 119 -14.42 7.95 7.61
N ALA A 120 -15.21 8.19 8.66
CA ALA A 120 -15.62 9.53 9.06
C ALA A 120 -14.43 10.41 9.50
N VAL A 121 -13.34 9.77 9.94
CA VAL A 121 -12.07 10.41 10.28
C VAL A 121 -11.14 10.41 9.08
N GLU A 122 -11.02 9.29 8.37
CA GLU A 122 -10.09 9.15 7.25
C GLU A 122 -10.46 9.96 6.01
N MET A 123 -11.76 10.19 5.78
CA MET A 123 -12.31 10.90 4.64
C MET A 123 -13.22 12.04 5.14
N PRO A 124 -12.65 13.04 5.83
CA PRO A 124 -13.44 14.01 6.58
C PRO A 124 -14.26 14.95 5.69
N HIS A 125 -13.92 15.05 4.40
CA HIS A 125 -14.69 15.78 3.38
C HIS A 125 -15.94 15.02 2.89
N CYS A 126 -16.00 13.70 3.10
CA CYS A 126 -17.18 12.89 2.83
C CYS A 126 -18.15 12.84 4.02
N ALA A 127 -17.73 13.32 5.19
CA ALA A 127 -18.55 13.28 6.39
C ALA A 127 -19.66 14.35 6.38
N PRO A 128 -20.80 14.13 7.07
CA PRO A 128 -21.87 15.11 7.19
C PRO A 128 -21.37 16.47 7.69
N GLY A 129 -21.83 17.56 7.06
CA GLY A 129 -21.43 18.93 7.37
C GLY A 129 -20.18 19.43 6.63
N ALA A 130 -19.55 18.60 5.80
CA ALA A 130 -18.37 18.96 5.01
C ALA A 130 -18.69 19.43 3.57
N GLN A 131 -19.97 19.58 3.21
CA GLN A 131 -20.38 19.93 1.86
C GLN A 131 -19.69 21.19 1.33
N GLY A 132 -19.01 21.07 0.19
CA GLY A 132 -18.28 22.16 -0.46
C GLY A 132 -16.91 22.49 0.14
N ARG A 133 -16.45 21.75 1.14
CA ARG A 133 -15.11 21.88 1.73
C ARG A 133 -14.20 20.77 1.20
N ASP A 134 -12.95 21.10 0.94
CA ASP A 134 -11.95 20.12 0.53
C ASP A 134 -11.42 19.29 1.72
N PHE A 135 -10.60 18.29 1.42
CA PHE A 135 -9.98 17.41 2.41
C PHE A 135 -9.26 18.19 3.53
N PHE A 136 -8.44 19.17 3.16
CA PHE A 136 -7.56 19.88 4.08
C PHE A 136 -8.36 20.80 5.01
N ALA A 137 -9.40 21.45 4.50
CA ALA A 137 -10.29 22.28 5.28
C ALA A 137 -11.05 21.47 6.36
N CYS A 138 -11.23 20.17 6.16
CA CYS A 138 -11.97 19.27 7.06
C CYS A 138 -11.10 18.53 8.09
N LEU A 139 -9.79 18.73 8.10
CA LEU A 139 -8.86 18.09 9.06
C LEU A 139 -9.18 18.37 10.53
N PRO A 140 -9.57 19.60 10.96
CA PRO A 140 -9.99 19.83 12.35
C PRO A 140 -11.20 18.99 12.74
N ASP A 141 -12.13 18.75 11.82
CA ASP A 141 -13.31 17.93 12.07
C ASP A 141 -12.94 16.45 12.19
N ALA A 142 -11.92 15.99 11.45
CA ALA A 142 -11.38 14.63 11.58
C ALA A 142 -10.84 14.38 13.01
N ALA A 143 -10.01 15.31 13.51
CA ALA A 143 -9.47 15.23 14.86
C ALA A 143 -10.58 15.29 15.93
N ALA A 144 -11.55 16.20 15.77
CA ALA A 144 -12.68 16.31 16.68
C ALA A 144 -13.53 15.03 16.71
N ARG A 145 -13.79 14.40 15.55
CA ARG A 145 -14.53 13.14 15.47
C ARG A 145 -13.80 11.98 16.13
N LEU A 146 -12.48 11.88 15.97
CA LEU A 146 -11.68 10.85 16.63
C LEU A 146 -11.72 11.01 18.16
N GLU A 147 -11.52 12.23 18.66
CA GLU A 147 -11.60 12.50 20.11
C GLU A 147 -13.01 12.30 20.67
N GLN A 148 -14.04 12.64 19.91
CA GLN A 148 -15.43 12.33 20.25
C GLN A 148 -15.65 10.81 20.32
N ALA A 149 -15.16 10.03 19.36
CA ALA A 149 -15.28 8.58 19.35
C ALA A 149 -14.58 7.94 20.57
N LYS A 150 -13.38 8.40 20.90
CA LYS A 150 -12.64 7.99 22.11
C LYS A 150 -13.41 8.34 23.38
N SER A 151 -13.89 9.58 23.49
CA SER A 151 -14.66 10.06 24.65
C SER A 151 -16.01 9.35 24.82
N ALA A 152 -16.63 8.93 23.72
CA ALA A 152 -17.88 8.17 23.70
C ALA A 152 -17.69 6.66 23.97
N GLY A 153 -16.44 6.19 24.14
CA GLY A 153 -16.13 4.78 24.41
C GLY A 153 -16.16 3.88 23.18
N ALA A 154 -16.20 4.43 21.97
CA ALA A 154 -16.07 3.64 20.73
C ALA A 154 -14.65 3.06 20.56
N TYR A 155 -13.67 3.66 21.24
CA TYR A 155 -12.32 3.14 21.39
C TYR A 155 -11.94 3.01 22.86
N ARG A 156 -11.24 1.93 23.19
CA ARG A 156 -10.65 1.68 24.50
C ARG A 156 -9.13 1.78 24.41
N GLU A 157 -8.55 2.59 25.28
CA GLU A 157 -7.10 2.68 25.41
C GLU A 157 -6.52 1.34 25.90
N VAL A 158 -5.45 0.93 25.24
CA VAL A 158 -4.58 -0.17 25.58
C VAL A 158 -3.17 0.40 25.63
N GLY A 159 -2.39 0.04 26.65
CA GLY A 159 -0.99 0.41 26.72
C GLY A 159 -0.17 -0.26 25.60
N ALA A 160 1.12 -0.48 25.85
CA ALA A 160 1.96 -1.17 24.90
C ALA A 160 1.37 -2.54 24.55
N ALA A 161 1.22 -2.84 23.24
CA ALA A 161 0.73 -4.13 22.77
C ALA A 161 1.05 -4.35 21.28
N VAL A 162 1.23 -5.61 20.89
CA VAL A 162 0.85 -6.05 19.53
C VAL A 162 -0.58 -6.58 19.60
N VAL A 163 -1.31 -6.57 18.49
CA VAL A 163 -2.70 -7.04 18.49
C VAL A 163 -2.86 -8.19 17.50
N LEU A 164 -3.20 -9.37 18.02
CA LEU A 164 -3.52 -10.53 17.21
C LEU A 164 -4.78 -10.23 16.40
N TYR A 165 -4.81 -10.70 15.16
CA TYR A 165 -5.91 -10.45 14.24
C TYR A 165 -6.30 -11.72 13.51
N ARG A 166 -7.61 -12.00 13.49
CA ARG A 166 -8.19 -13.11 12.73
C ARG A 166 -9.34 -12.62 11.88
N ILE A 167 -9.36 -13.04 10.62
CA ILE A 167 -10.48 -12.83 9.70
C ILE A 167 -11.06 -14.20 9.34
N SER A 168 -12.32 -14.43 9.63
CA SER A 168 -13.04 -15.67 9.33
C SER A 168 -14.25 -15.36 8.45
N GLY A 169 -14.55 -16.23 7.49
CA GLY A 169 -15.72 -16.11 6.62
C GLY A 169 -16.32 -17.48 6.31
N PRO A 170 -17.58 -17.54 5.86
CA PRO A 170 -18.29 -18.80 5.65
C PRO A 170 -17.61 -19.78 4.67
N ASP A 171 -16.88 -19.26 3.67
CA ASP A 171 -16.26 -20.05 2.60
C ASP A 171 -14.73 -19.92 2.52
N SER A 172 -14.06 -19.48 3.60
CA SER A 172 -12.60 -19.30 3.59
C SER A 172 -11.94 -19.83 4.85
N THR A 173 -10.77 -20.44 4.67
CA THR A 173 -9.83 -20.67 5.77
C THR A 173 -9.56 -19.36 6.52
N PRO A 174 -9.50 -19.38 7.87
CA PRO A 174 -9.19 -18.16 8.62
C PRO A 174 -7.87 -17.55 8.17
N ALA A 175 -7.88 -16.24 7.96
CA ALA A 175 -6.68 -15.44 7.73
C ALA A 175 -6.20 -14.88 9.07
N TYR A 176 -4.88 -14.82 9.25
CA TYR A 176 -4.26 -14.35 10.48
C TYR A 176 -3.31 -13.18 10.21
N GLY A 177 -3.18 -12.29 11.18
CA GLY A 177 -2.24 -11.18 11.11
C GLY A 177 -1.86 -10.64 12.48
N LEU A 178 -0.86 -9.75 12.48
CA LEU A 178 -0.36 -9.06 13.66
C LEU A 178 -0.38 -7.55 13.42
N PHE A 179 -1.26 -6.83 14.12
CA PHE A 179 -1.16 -5.37 14.18
C PHE A 179 0.04 -4.98 15.03
N CYS A 180 0.89 -4.12 14.45
CA CYS A 180 2.17 -3.72 15.01
C CYS A 180 2.61 -2.39 14.39
N LEU A 181 3.73 -1.84 14.89
CA LEU A 181 4.47 -0.77 14.23
C LEU A 181 5.67 -1.36 13.48
N VAL A 182 5.97 -0.82 12.30
CA VAL A 182 7.13 -1.22 11.50
C VAL A 182 8.02 -0.02 11.22
N ASP A 183 9.34 -0.21 11.29
CA ASP A 183 10.33 0.85 11.10
C ASP A 183 10.24 1.45 9.68
N THR A 184 10.05 2.76 9.61
CA THR A 184 9.88 3.50 8.35
C THR A 184 11.17 3.52 7.52
N ASP A 185 12.34 3.48 8.18
CA ASP A 185 13.65 3.48 7.52
C ASP A 185 13.99 2.17 6.80
N GLN A 186 13.16 1.13 6.99
CA GLN A 186 13.28 -0.16 6.31
C GLN A 186 12.51 -0.20 4.98
N ILE A 187 11.77 0.85 4.64
CA ILE A 187 11.07 0.92 3.35
C ILE A 187 12.08 1.12 2.23
N SER A 188 12.11 0.15 1.33
CA SER A 188 12.94 0.10 0.13
C SER A 188 12.05 0.13 -1.12
N THR A 189 12.43 0.96 -2.09
CA THR A 189 11.67 1.17 -3.34
C THR A 189 12.47 0.79 -4.59
N ALA A 190 13.75 0.45 -4.42
CA ALA A 190 14.67 0.05 -5.47
C ALA A 190 15.73 -0.93 -4.93
N ALA A 191 16.39 -1.66 -5.83
CA ALA A 191 17.36 -2.69 -5.48
C ALA A 191 18.62 -2.14 -4.79
N ASP A 192 18.95 -0.87 -5.02
CA ASP A 192 20.06 -0.14 -4.42
C ASP A 192 19.69 0.56 -3.10
N GLU A 193 18.40 0.58 -2.74
CA GLU A 193 17.92 1.06 -1.45
C GLU A 193 17.83 -0.12 -0.47
N PRO A 194 18.75 -0.24 0.51
CA PRO A 194 18.67 -1.32 1.49
C PRO A 194 17.41 -1.15 2.36
N GLY A 195 16.67 -2.23 2.57
CA GLY A 195 15.48 -2.21 3.43
C GLY A 195 14.67 -3.51 3.35
N LEU A 196 14.13 -3.93 4.49
CA LEU A 196 13.33 -5.15 4.60
C LEU A 196 11.88 -4.97 4.13
N VAL A 197 11.35 -3.74 4.07
CA VAL A 197 9.98 -3.47 3.63
C VAL A 197 9.97 -3.08 2.15
N ILE A 198 9.44 -3.93 1.28
CA ILE A 198 9.45 -3.75 -0.18
C ILE A 198 8.16 -3.05 -0.62
N ARG A 199 8.27 -1.79 -1.08
CA ARG A 199 7.17 -1.04 -1.69
C ARG A 199 7.25 -1.18 -3.22
N ASN A 200 6.14 -1.51 -3.87
CA ASN A 200 6.18 -2.13 -5.19
C ASN A 200 5.28 -1.50 -6.26
N GLU A 201 4.51 -0.48 -5.89
CA GLU A 201 3.56 0.18 -6.76
C GLU A 201 3.81 1.69 -6.78
N ASP A 202 3.49 2.32 -7.91
CA ASP A 202 3.41 3.77 -7.98
C ASP A 202 2.22 4.28 -7.15
N VAL A 203 2.33 5.53 -6.69
CA VAL A 203 1.35 6.15 -5.80
C VAL A 203 0.91 7.51 -6.32
N PHE A 204 -0.31 7.90 -5.96
CA PHE A 204 -0.81 9.23 -6.25
C PHE A 204 -0.33 10.24 -5.20
N ALA A 205 0.45 11.23 -5.64
CA ALA A 205 1.06 12.22 -4.74
C ALA A 205 0.03 13.01 -3.90
N HIS A 206 -1.19 13.24 -4.40
CA HIS A 206 -2.24 13.90 -3.60
C HIS A 206 -2.71 13.03 -2.43
N LYS A 207 -2.97 11.72 -2.65
CA LYS A 207 -3.37 10.79 -1.60
C LYS A 207 -2.31 10.69 -0.49
N VAL A 208 -1.03 10.71 -0.86
CA VAL A 208 0.08 10.69 0.11
C VAL A 208 0.08 11.95 0.98
N ARG A 209 -0.08 13.13 0.38
CA ARG A 209 -0.16 14.40 1.14
C ARG A 209 -1.34 14.44 2.10
N GLU A 210 -2.50 13.94 1.67
CA GLU A 210 -3.68 13.84 2.52
C GLU A 210 -3.45 12.92 3.73
N ARG A 211 -2.77 11.79 3.54
CA ARG A 211 -2.41 10.89 4.65
C ARG A 211 -1.44 11.51 5.65
N VAL A 212 -0.42 12.21 5.18
CA VAL A 212 0.51 12.97 6.05
C VAL A 212 -0.26 13.99 6.87
N ALA A 213 -1.07 14.82 6.21
CA ALA A 213 -1.82 15.88 6.88
C ALA A 213 -2.86 15.33 7.87
N LEU A 214 -3.48 14.19 7.57
CA LEU A 214 -4.39 13.53 8.50
C LEU A 214 -3.68 12.99 9.74
N ALA A 215 -2.53 12.35 9.57
CA ALA A 215 -1.72 11.86 10.68
C ALA A 215 -1.25 13.01 11.59
N GLU A 216 -0.80 14.12 11.00
CA GLU A 216 -0.42 15.34 11.73
C GLU A 216 -1.61 15.97 12.47
N ALA A 217 -2.79 16.06 11.83
CA ALA A 217 -3.96 16.69 12.43
C ALA A 217 -4.58 15.87 13.55
N THR A 218 -4.61 14.54 13.39
CA THR A 218 -5.22 13.63 14.37
C THR A 218 -4.23 13.21 15.45
N GLY A 219 -2.93 13.19 15.19
CA GLY A 219 -1.92 12.59 16.06
C GLY A 219 -2.01 11.06 16.13
N HIS A 220 -2.69 10.42 15.18
CA HIS A 220 -2.94 8.98 15.19
C HIS A 220 -2.84 8.37 13.77
N LEU A 221 -2.53 7.07 13.72
CA LEU A 221 -2.59 6.23 12.54
C LEU A 221 -3.78 5.28 12.68
N LEU A 222 -4.77 5.41 11.80
CA LEU A 222 -6.02 4.63 11.87
C LEU A 222 -6.04 3.40 10.96
N SER A 223 -5.16 3.35 9.97
CA SER A 223 -5.22 2.37 8.89
C SER A 223 -3.89 1.67 8.70
N PRO A 224 -3.84 0.34 8.85
CA PRO A 224 -2.60 -0.41 8.75
C PRO A 224 -2.14 -0.54 7.31
N VAL A 225 -0.84 -0.53 7.05
CA VAL A 225 -0.28 -1.10 5.82
C VAL A 225 -0.34 -2.63 5.92
N LEU A 226 -0.89 -3.31 4.92
CA LEU A 226 -0.87 -4.78 4.87
C LEU A 226 0.48 -5.24 4.34
N LEU A 227 1.25 -5.92 5.19
CA LEU A 227 2.56 -6.46 4.86
C LEU A 227 2.50 -7.97 4.76
N LEU A 228 2.96 -8.50 3.64
CA LEU A 228 3.04 -9.93 3.39
C LEU A 228 4.47 -10.41 3.64
N LYS A 229 4.63 -11.42 4.51
CA LYS A 229 5.94 -12.03 4.74
C LYS A 229 6.46 -12.70 3.47
N GLY A 230 7.73 -12.44 3.13
CA GLY A 230 8.40 -13.01 1.95
C GLY A 230 8.71 -14.50 2.05
N ASP A 231 8.74 -15.04 3.26
CA ASP A 231 9.08 -16.45 3.48
C ASP A 231 7.93 -17.39 3.10
N ARG A 232 8.31 -18.46 2.38
CA ARG A 232 7.40 -19.51 1.94
C ARG A 232 7.02 -20.48 3.07
N ALA A 233 6.03 -21.32 2.77
CA ALA A 233 5.63 -22.47 3.57
C ALA A 233 6.85 -23.29 4.05
N ALA A 234 6.72 -23.94 5.21
CA ALA A 234 7.81 -24.71 5.81
C ALA A 234 8.30 -25.80 4.84
N ALA A 235 9.61 -26.08 4.83
CA ALA A 235 10.19 -27.18 4.07
C ALA A 235 9.49 -28.50 4.48
N GLY A 236 8.59 -28.99 3.62
CA GLY A 236 7.68 -30.10 3.93
C GLY A 236 6.18 -29.84 3.68
N GLY A 237 5.79 -28.64 3.23
CA GLY A 237 4.42 -28.33 2.82
C GLY A 237 3.45 -27.96 3.94
N GLY A 238 3.98 -27.71 5.15
CA GLY A 238 3.21 -27.16 6.27
C GLY A 238 3.17 -25.63 6.27
N PRO A 239 2.29 -25.00 7.08
CA PRO A 239 2.21 -23.54 7.17
C PRO A 239 3.55 -22.93 7.59
N SER A 240 3.81 -21.70 7.16
CA SER A 240 4.96 -20.92 7.59
C SER A 240 4.99 -20.75 9.13
N ARG A 241 6.19 -20.53 9.67
CA ARG A 241 6.41 -20.41 11.14
C ARG A 241 5.55 -19.32 11.76
N LEU A 242 5.42 -18.17 11.08
CA LEU A 242 4.58 -17.07 11.55
C LEU A 242 3.09 -17.43 11.48
N HIS A 243 2.63 -18.06 10.39
CA HIS A 243 1.24 -18.46 10.25
C HIS A 243 0.79 -19.40 11.37
N ALA A 244 1.59 -20.46 11.62
CA ALA A 244 1.31 -21.40 12.69
C ALA A 244 1.33 -20.75 14.08
N ALA A 245 2.26 -19.80 14.31
CA ALA A 245 2.35 -19.09 15.58
C ALA A 245 1.16 -18.15 15.81
N LEU A 246 0.71 -17.42 14.78
CA LEU A 246 -0.46 -16.54 14.86
C LEU A 246 -1.75 -17.34 15.08
N ALA A 247 -1.92 -18.46 14.36
CA ALA A 247 -3.07 -19.33 14.54
C ALA A 247 -3.16 -19.86 15.98
N ALA A 248 -2.05 -20.42 16.49
CA ALA A 248 -1.98 -20.92 17.85
C ALA A 248 -2.22 -19.81 18.91
N ALA A 249 -1.68 -18.62 18.70
CA ALA A 249 -1.88 -17.48 19.61
C ALA A 249 -3.35 -17.03 19.64
N CYS A 250 -4.00 -16.91 18.47
CA CYS A 250 -5.42 -16.58 18.38
C CYS A 250 -6.33 -17.63 19.06
N ASP A 251 -6.02 -18.91 18.91
CA ASP A 251 -6.81 -19.99 19.52
C ASP A 251 -6.63 -20.03 21.05
N ALA A 252 -5.45 -19.68 21.55
CA ALA A 252 -5.15 -19.62 22.98
C ALA A 252 -5.67 -18.33 23.66
N ALA A 253 -5.95 -17.27 22.91
CA ALA A 253 -6.27 -15.94 23.45
C ALA A 253 -7.68 -15.80 24.07
N GLY A 254 -8.53 -16.83 23.97
CA GLY A 254 -9.89 -16.81 24.51
C GLY A 254 -10.82 -15.83 23.78
N ALA A 255 -11.69 -15.13 24.53
CA ALA A 255 -12.66 -14.22 23.94
C ALA A 255 -11.98 -12.98 23.32
N PRO A 256 -12.35 -12.58 22.09
CA PRO A 256 -11.81 -11.38 21.45
C PRO A 256 -12.12 -10.12 22.24
N ALA A 257 -11.18 -9.18 22.22
CA ALA A 257 -11.39 -7.85 22.81
C ALA A 257 -12.44 -7.06 22.03
N ALA A 258 -12.51 -7.26 20.71
CA ALA A 258 -13.57 -6.73 19.87
C ALA A 258 -13.75 -7.58 18.61
N VAL A 259 -14.96 -7.50 18.04
CA VAL A 259 -15.36 -8.19 16.82
C VAL A 259 -16.15 -7.24 15.95
N ASP A 260 -15.78 -7.15 14.67
CA ASP A 260 -16.53 -6.47 13.62
C ASP A 260 -16.93 -7.45 12.53
N VAL A 261 -18.03 -7.18 11.84
CA VAL A 261 -18.47 -7.94 10.66
C VAL A 261 -18.49 -7.01 9.47
N ASP A 262 -17.83 -7.41 8.38
CA ASP A 262 -17.81 -6.61 7.18
C ASP A 262 -19.00 -6.83 6.25
N HIS A 263 -19.09 -6.02 5.21
CA HIS A 263 -20.15 -6.09 4.20
C HIS A 263 -20.20 -7.41 3.42
N ALA A 264 -19.11 -8.21 3.46
CA ALA A 264 -19.04 -9.54 2.85
C ALA A 264 -19.33 -10.66 3.87
N GLY A 265 -19.79 -10.32 5.08
CA GLY A 265 -20.10 -11.27 6.14
C GLY A 265 -18.87 -11.88 6.82
N ARG A 266 -17.67 -11.32 6.61
CA ARG A 266 -16.45 -11.79 7.28
C ARG A 266 -16.35 -11.18 8.66
N THR A 267 -16.04 -12.03 9.64
CA THR A 267 -15.80 -11.64 11.03
C THR A 267 -14.33 -11.27 11.22
N HIS A 268 -14.10 -10.07 11.70
CA HIS A 268 -12.81 -9.49 12.06
C HIS A 268 -12.69 -9.49 13.58
N ALA A 269 -11.79 -10.27 14.15
CA ALA A 269 -11.61 -10.39 15.60
C ALA A 269 -10.19 -10.00 16.02
N ILE A 270 -10.07 -9.26 17.12
CA ILE A 270 -8.79 -8.74 17.62
C ILE A 270 -8.56 -9.06 19.11
N TRP A 271 -7.29 -9.31 19.47
CA TRP A 271 -6.87 -9.55 20.85
C TRP A 271 -5.57 -8.78 21.16
N PRO A 272 -5.56 -7.83 22.12
CA PRO A 272 -4.32 -7.20 22.54
C PRO A 272 -3.43 -8.22 23.26
N LEU A 273 -2.17 -8.25 22.87
CA LEU A 273 -1.13 -9.02 23.51
C LEU A 273 -0.10 -8.05 24.11
N PRO A 274 -0.06 -7.91 25.46
CA PRO A 274 0.88 -7.00 26.12
C PRO A 274 2.33 -7.49 25.96
N PRO A 275 3.33 -6.62 26.19
CA PRO A 275 4.74 -6.98 26.20
C PRO A 275 5.02 -8.21 27.05
N GLY A 276 5.80 -9.13 26.49
CA GLY A 276 6.13 -10.40 27.10
C GLY A 276 6.63 -11.40 26.06
N PRO A 277 6.99 -12.62 26.49
CA PRO A 277 7.66 -13.60 25.64
C PRO A 277 6.91 -13.94 24.35
N ASP A 278 5.58 -14.00 24.40
CA ASP A 278 4.75 -14.31 23.23
C ASP A 278 4.73 -13.14 22.22
N ALA A 279 4.60 -11.90 22.71
CA ALA A 279 4.67 -10.70 21.88
C ALA A 279 6.06 -10.56 21.23
N ASP A 280 7.12 -10.74 22.02
CA ASP A 280 8.51 -10.66 21.54
C ASP A 280 8.78 -11.72 20.46
N ARG A 281 8.30 -12.95 20.68
CA ARG A 281 8.41 -14.04 19.71
C ARG A 281 7.67 -13.73 18.41
N LEU A 282 6.45 -13.21 18.49
CA LEU A 282 5.67 -12.88 17.30
C LEU A 282 6.27 -11.70 16.53
N CYS A 283 6.76 -10.66 17.22
CA CYS A 283 7.51 -9.56 16.61
C CYS A 283 8.79 -10.06 15.91
N ALA A 284 9.53 -10.98 16.54
CA ALA A 284 10.72 -11.57 15.94
C ALA A 284 10.37 -12.37 14.68
N LEU A 285 9.36 -13.25 14.74
CA LEU A 285 8.89 -14.02 13.58
C LEU A 285 8.29 -13.16 12.47
N ALA A 286 7.68 -12.02 12.82
CA ALA A 286 7.11 -11.09 11.86
C ALA A 286 8.19 -10.27 11.14
N GLY A 287 9.33 -10.01 11.78
CA GLY A 287 10.39 -9.15 11.26
C GLY A 287 11.68 -9.88 10.85
N ASP A 288 11.71 -11.22 10.81
CA ASP A 288 12.93 -12.00 10.49
C ASP A 288 13.18 -12.21 8.98
N SER A 289 12.39 -11.58 8.10
CA SER A 289 12.57 -11.61 6.63
C SER A 289 12.09 -10.31 5.97
N GLU A 290 12.21 -10.25 4.64
CA GLU A 290 11.54 -9.21 3.87
C GLU A 290 10.00 -9.25 4.03
N LEU A 291 9.42 -8.05 4.01
CA LEU A 291 8.00 -7.75 4.11
C LEU A 291 7.57 -7.00 2.85
N VAL A 292 6.67 -7.57 2.07
CA VAL A 292 6.19 -6.95 0.84
C VAL A 292 4.89 -6.19 1.11
N VAL A 293 4.81 -4.93 0.66
CA VAL A 293 3.57 -4.15 0.76
C VAL A 293 2.52 -4.76 -0.17
N ALA A 294 1.52 -5.43 0.40
CA ALA A 294 0.38 -6.00 -0.32
C ALA A 294 -0.73 -4.97 -0.51
N ASP A 295 -0.95 -4.11 0.50
CA ASP A 295 -1.90 -3.00 0.44
C ASP A 295 -1.40 -1.84 1.29
N GLY A 296 -1.68 -0.60 0.87
CA GLY A 296 -1.24 0.60 1.59
C GLY A 296 0.08 1.22 1.11
N ASN A 297 0.41 1.09 -0.18
CA ASN A 297 1.55 1.79 -0.82
C ASN A 297 1.53 3.32 -0.55
N HIS A 298 0.36 3.95 -0.55
CA HIS A 298 0.22 5.38 -0.20
C HIS A 298 0.55 5.67 1.27
N ARG A 299 0.14 4.78 2.19
CA ARG A 299 0.30 4.93 3.64
C ARG A 299 1.77 4.74 4.07
N SER A 300 2.45 3.75 3.49
CA SER A 300 3.90 3.54 3.72
C SER A 300 4.72 4.74 3.23
N LEU A 301 4.44 5.26 2.02
CA LEU A 301 5.13 6.47 1.55
C LEU A 301 4.77 7.71 2.40
N ALA A 302 3.52 7.82 2.86
CA ALA A 302 3.12 8.91 3.75
C ALA A 302 3.92 8.89 5.06
N ALA A 303 4.21 7.71 5.62
CA ALA A 303 5.06 7.61 6.80
C ALA A 303 6.49 8.12 6.53
N GLN A 304 7.08 7.76 5.38
CA GLN A 304 8.41 8.27 4.97
C GLN A 304 8.42 9.80 4.80
N LEU A 305 7.47 10.35 4.05
CA LEU A 305 7.41 11.79 3.77
C LEU A 305 7.01 12.61 5.01
N GLY A 306 6.17 12.04 5.87
CA GLY A 306 5.79 12.59 7.17
C GLY A 306 6.89 12.48 8.23
N ARG A 307 8.01 11.78 7.93
CA ARG A 307 9.12 11.52 8.85
C ARG A 307 8.68 10.86 10.16
N LEU A 308 7.73 9.92 10.05
CA LEU A 308 7.36 9.07 11.18
C LEU A 308 8.44 8.02 11.39
N ASP A 309 8.86 7.78 12.63
CA ASP A 309 9.84 6.73 12.93
C ASP A 309 9.31 5.35 12.53
N ARG A 310 7.99 5.14 12.68
CA ARG A 310 7.29 3.90 12.37
C ARG A 310 5.92 4.15 11.78
N PHE A 311 5.36 3.12 11.13
CA PHE A 311 3.99 3.13 10.62
C PHE A 311 3.18 1.93 11.13
N LEU A 312 1.86 2.11 11.26
CA LEU A 312 0.93 1.05 11.62
C LEU A 312 0.84 0.03 10.48
N ALA A 313 1.01 -1.24 10.82
CA ALA A 313 0.94 -2.33 9.87
C ALA A 313 0.14 -3.52 10.42
N VAL A 314 -0.35 -4.35 9.50
CA VAL A 314 -0.73 -5.74 9.76
C VAL A 314 0.26 -6.61 9.02
N VAL A 315 1.12 -7.33 9.74
CA VAL A 315 1.98 -8.36 9.14
C VAL A 315 1.18 -9.66 9.06
N THR A 316 1.05 -10.21 7.85
CA THR A 316 0.34 -11.45 7.54
C THR A 316 1.23 -12.38 6.69
N THR A 317 0.71 -13.54 6.33
CA THR A 317 1.42 -14.58 5.60
C THR A 317 0.74 -14.95 4.29
N PRO A 318 1.46 -15.54 3.32
CA PRO A 318 0.90 -15.98 2.04
C PRO A 318 -0.31 -16.90 2.17
N GLU A 319 -0.37 -17.73 3.21
CA GLU A 319 -1.49 -18.64 3.47
C GLU A 319 -2.77 -17.93 3.95
N SER A 320 -2.66 -16.66 4.38
CA SER A 320 -3.78 -15.84 4.86
C SER A 320 -4.37 -14.94 3.80
N VAL A 321 -3.84 -14.93 2.57
CA VAL A 321 -4.31 -14.07 1.49
C VAL A 321 -4.45 -14.82 0.18
N ARG A 322 -5.37 -14.35 -0.65
CA ARG A 322 -5.42 -14.63 -2.09
C ARG A 322 -5.36 -13.31 -2.84
N ILE A 323 -5.03 -13.38 -4.12
CA ILE A 323 -5.14 -12.25 -5.04
C ILE A 323 -6.31 -12.55 -5.96
N ASP A 324 -7.31 -11.68 -5.97
CA ASP A 324 -8.44 -11.73 -6.91
C ASP A 324 -8.13 -10.88 -8.16
N GLY A 325 -8.97 -11.02 -9.19
CA GLY A 325 -8.80 -10.33 -10.46
C GLY A 325 -8.90 -8.80 -10.30
N TYR A 326 -8.10 -8.08 -11.06
CA TYR A 326 -8.23 -6.63 -11.19
C TYR A 326 -8.63 -6.32 -12.63
N HIS A 327 -9.80 -5.76 -12.83
CA HIS A 327 -10.44 -5.54 -14.13
C HIS A 327 -10.37 -4.08 -14.56
N ARG A 328 -10.64 -3.80 -15.84
CA ARG A 328 -10.68 -2.44 -16.37
C ARG A 328 -12.01 -2.21 -17.08
N LEU A 329 -12.65 -1.09 -16.79
CA LEU A 329 -13.68 -0.49 -17.65
C LEU A 329 -13.04 0.64 -18.43
N VAL A 330 -13.34 0.74 -19.73
CA VAL A 330 -12.77 1.77 -20.61
C VAL A 330 -13.91 2.50 -21.32
N GLY A 331 -13.93 3.84 -21.23
CA GLY A 331 -14.91 4.66 -21.93
C GLY A 331 -14.67 6.17 -21.79
N PRO A 332 -14.97 6.98 -22.83
CA PRO A 332 -15.33 6.55 -24.18
C PRO A 332 -14.12 5.98 -24.95
N LEU A 333 -14.35 4.97 -25.80
CA LEU A 333 -13.34 4.40 -26.69
C LEU A 333 -13.16 5.26 -27.95
N PRO A 334 -11.92 5.40 -28.45
CA PRO A 334 -11.64 6.08 -29.72
C PRO A 334 -12.05 5.26 -30.97
N ILE A 335 -12.27 3.95 -30.82
CA ILE A 335 -12.65 3.01 -31.88
C ILE A 335 -13.71 2.03 -31.34
N SER A 336 -14.46 1.37 -32.21
CA SER A 336 -15.43 0.37 -31.75
C SER A 336 -14.74 -0.87 -31.14
N PRO A 337 -15.40 -1.61 -30.22
CA PRO A 337 -14.87 -2.86 -29.68
C PRO A 337 -14.51 -3.89 -30.77
N VAL A 338 -15.28 -3.94 -31.86
CA VAL A 338 -15.01 -4.84 -33.00
C VAL A 338 -13.74 -4.42 -33.75
N GLU A 339 -13.53 -3.13 -33.97
CA GLU A 339 -12.31 -2.61 -34.59
C GLU A 339 -11.08 -2.85 -33.69
N LEU A 340 -11.22 -2.71 -32.36
CA LEU A 340 -10.17 -3.08 -31.41
C LEU A 340 -9.76 -4.55 -31.58
N VAL A 341 -10.73 -5.47 -31.62
CA VAL A 341 -10.45 -6.90 -31.81
C VAL A 341 -9.72 -7.15 -33.14
N ASN A 342 -10.15 -6.53 -34.23
CA ASN A 342 -9.48 -6.67 -35.53
C ASN A 342 -8.02 -6.20 -35.47
N ARG A 343 -7.75 -5.08 -34.78
CA ARG A 343 -6.38 -4.59 -34.57
C ARG A 343 -5.55 -5.54 -33.72
N LEU A 344 -6.13 -6.16 -32.70
CA LEU A 344 -5.45 -7.17 -31.88
C LEU A 344 -5.07 -8.40 -32.70
N VAL A 345 -5.97 -8.88 -33.56
CA VAL A 345 -5.68 -9.99 -34.50
C VAL A 345 -4.55 -9.60 -35.45
N ALA A 346 -4.61 -8.39 -36.04
CA ALA A 346 -3.55 -7.89 -36.92
C ALA A 346 -2.18 -7.74 -36.20
N ALA A 347 -2.19 -7.50 -34.88
CA ALA A 347 -1.01 -7.46 -34.03
C ALA A 347 -0.53 -8.85 -33.56
N GLY A 348 -1.16 -9.94 -34.01
CA GLY A 348 -0.77 -11.31 -33.71
C GLY A 348 -1.42 -11.93 -32.48
N ALA A 349 -2.47 -11.34 -31.92
CA ALA A 349 -3.27 -11.97 -30.88
C ALA A 349 -4.16 -13.08 -31.47
N ALA A 350 -4.31 -14.18 -30.73
CA ALA A 350 -5.32 -15.18 -31.04
C ALA A 350 -6.64 -14.80 -30.36
N VAL A 351 -7.71 -14.64 -31.14
CA VAL A 351 -9.01 -14.21 -30.64
C VAL A 351 -10.07 -15.27 -30.96
N GLU A 352 -10.87 -15.59 -29.95
CA GLU A 352 -12.06 -16.43 -30.04
C GLU A 352 -13.26 -15.60 -29.56
N GLU A 353 -14.31 -15.54 -30.38
CA GLU A 353 -15.59 -14.97 -29.92
C GLU A 353 -16.31 -15.98 -29.04
N LEU A 354 -16.76 -15.52 -27.88
CA LEU A 354 -17.43 -16.37 -26.89
C LEU A 354 -18.94 -16.40 -27.17
N PRO A 355 -19.58 -17.57 -27.05
CA PRO A 355 -21.03 -17.71 -27.29
C PRO A 355 -21.86 -16.99 -26.21
N ASP A 356 -21.31 -16.88 -25.00
CA ASP A 356 -21.93 -16.27 -23.84
C ASP A 356 -21.10 -15.07 -23.33
N ARG A 357 -21.68 -14.31 -22.39
CA ARG A 357 -20.96 -13.23 -21.70
C ARG A 357 -19.74 -13.79 -20.96
N PRO A 358 -18.56 -13.17 -21.08
CA PRO A 358 -17.33 -13.73 -20.52
C PRO A 358 -17.33 -13.72 -18.99
N GLY A 359 -16.93 -14.83 -18.39
CA GLY A 359 -16.51 -14.85 -16.99
C GLY A 359 -15.10 -14.27 -16.81
N GLN A 360 -14.60 -14.23 -15.57
CA GLN A 360 -13.18 -13.99 -15.34
C GLN A 360 -12.35 -15.14 -15.93
N PRO A 361 -11.23 -14.86 -16.63
CA PRO A 361 -10.31 -15.91 -17.07
C PRO A 361 -9.75 -16.70 -15.87
N ALA A 362 -9.71 -18.03 -16.00
CA ALA A 362 -9.29 -18.91 -14.90
C ALA A 362 -7.76 -18.96 -14.71
N ALA A 363 -6.98 -18.63 -15.75
CA ALA A 363 -5.52 -18.69 -15.71
C ALA A 363 -4.90 -17.62 -16.61
N ARG A 364 -3.64 -17.28 -16.32
CA ARG A 364 -2.83 -16.33 -17.08
C ARG A 364 -2.73 -16.69 -18.57
N GLY A 365 -2.49 -15.67 -19.39
CA GLY A 365 -2.23 -15.81 -20.83
C GLY A 365 -3.45 -15.61 -21.72
N THR A 366 -4.64 -15.46 -21.13
CA THR A 366 -5.86 -15.08 -21.84
C THR A 366 -6.59 -14.01 -21.05
N VAL A 367 -6.93 -12.91 -21.72
CA VAL A 367 -7.84 -11.88 -21.19
C VAL A 367 -9.19 -11.99 -21.87
N HIS A 368 -10.27 -11.64 -21.18
CA HIS A 368 -11.60 -11.57 -21.79
C HIS A 368 -12.02 -10.12 -22.00
N LEU A 369 -12.61 -9.85 -23.16
CA LEU A 369 -13.17 -8.55 -23.53
C LEU A 369 -14.68 -8.66 -23.62
N TYR A 370 -15.40 -7.64 -23.14
CA TYR A 370 -16.84 -7.50 -23.34
C TYR A 370 -17.18 -6.08 -23.80
N GLY A 371 -17.84 -5.96 -24.94
CA GLY A 371 -18.21 -4.67 -25.53
C GLY A 371 -19.16 -4.83 -26.71
N ALA A 372 -20.04 -3.85 -26.91
CA ALA A 372 -21.07 -3.89 -27.97
C ALA A 372 -21.93 -5.19 -27.94
N GLY A 373 -22.23 -5.70 -26.74
CA GLY A 373 -23.03 -6.92 -26.55
C GLY A 373 -22.33 -8.23 -26.91
N ARG A 374 -21.02 -8.21 -27.20
CA ARG A 374 -20.22 -9.38 -27.60
C ARG A 374 -19.07 -9.63 -26.62
N GLY A 375 -18.71 -10.91 -26.48
CA GLY A 375 -17.60 -11.38 -25.64
C GLY A 375 -16.48 -11.98 -26.46
N TRP A 376 -15.23 -11.76 -26.07
CA TRP A 376 -14.06 -12.37 -26.73
C TRP A 376 -13.05 -12.88 -25.72
N ALA A 377 -12.50 -14.06 -25.96
CA ALA A 377 -11.28 -14.54 -25.33
C ALA A 377 -10.07 -14.16 -26.21
N VAL A 378 -9.11 -13.46 -25.62
CA VAL A 378 -7.96 -12.89 -26.33
C VAL A 378 -6.67 -13.38 -25.67
N ARG A 379 -5.91 -14.18 -26.40
CA ARG A 379 -4.54 -14.53 -26.05
C ARG A 379 -3.59 -13.50 -26.64
N LEU A 380 -3.06 -12.63 -25.78
CA LEU A 380 -2.11 -11.60 -26.16
C LEU A 380 -0.72 -12.21 -26.42
N PRO A 381 -0.01 -11.80 -27.49
CA PRO A 381 1.31 -12.34 -27.78
C PRO A 381 2.32 -11.87 -26.74
N ALA A 382 3.01 -12.81 -26.11
CA ALA A 382 4.16 -12.53 -25.26
C ALA A 382 5.27 -11.86 -26.09
N THR A 383 6.05 -10.98 -25.45
CA THR A 383 7.26 -10.42 -26.06
C THR A 383 8.41 -11.40 -25.82
N PRO A 384 8.98 -12.02 -26.88
CA PRO A 384 10.10 -12.94 -26.73
C PRO A 384 11.31 -12.22 -26.10
N GLY A 385 11.92 -12.85 -25.09
CA GLY A 385 13.09 -12.32 -24.40
C GLY A 385 12.80 -11.19 -23.40
N ALA A 386 11.55 -10.76 -23.24
CA ALA A 386 11.16 -9.84 -22.17
C ALA A 386 11.02 -10.58 -20.83
N GLY A 387 11.12 -9.83 -19.72
CA GLY A 387 11.03 -10.40 -18.38
C GLY A 387 9.64 -10.97 -18.06
N GLU A 388 9.52 -11.73 -16.97
CA GLU A 388 8.23 -12.29 -16.55
C GLU A 388 7.20 -11.21 -16.27
N VAL A 389 7.62 -10.08 -15.69
CA VAL A 389 6.78 -8.90 -15.41
C VAL A 389 6.21 -8.30 -16.69
N ASP A 390 7.03 -8.13 -17.73
CA ASP A 390 6.63 -7.55 -19.01
C ASP A 390 5.61 -8.43 -19.77
N ASN A 391 5.57 -9.71 -19.42
CA ASN A 391 4.66 -10.72 -19.97
C ASN A 391 3.51 -11.09 -19.02
N LEU A 392 3.32 -10.36 -17.91
CA LEU A 392 2.08 -10.44 -17.14
C LEU A 392 0.92 -9.89 -17.97
N ASP A 393 -0.27 -10.49 -17.82
CA ASP A 393 -1.44 -10.08 -18.59
C ASP A 393 -1.76 -8.58 -18.39
N HIS A 394 -1.53 -8.04 -17.19
CA HIS A 394 -1.67 -6.61 -16.93
C HIS A 394 -0.73 -5.76 -17.79
N ALA A 395 0.56 -6.11 -17.88
CA ALA A 395 1.54 -5.40 -18.72
C ALA A 395 1.20 -5.52 -20.22
N LEU A 396 0.75 -6.71 -20.64
CA LEU A 396 0.32 -6.96 -22.01
C LEU A 396 -0.94 -6.15 -22.36
N VAL A 397 -1.93 -6.05 -21.46
CA VAL A 397 -3.11 -5.19 -21.66
C VAL A 397 -2.70 -3.73 -21.78
N GLU A 398 -1.85 -3.23 -20.90
CA GLU A 398 -1.40 -1.83 -20.95
C GLU A 398 -0.72 -1.49 -22.28
N ARG A 399 0.14 -2.37 -22.78
CA ARG A 399 0.90 -2.12 -24.01
C ARG A 399 0.10 -2.41 -25.29
N LEU A 400 -0.53 -3.58 -25.36
CA LEU A 400 -1.12 -4.13 -26.59
C LEU A 400 -2.59 -3.79 -26.76
N VAL A 401 -3.31 -3.48 -25.66
CA VAL A 401 -4.73 -3.11 -25.71
C VAL A 401 -4.93 -1.63 -25.45
N LEU A 402 -4.26 -1.03 -24.45
CA LEU A 402 -4.48 0.38 -24.10
C LEU A 402 -3.61 1.32 -24.93
N ALA A 403 -2.29 1.15 -24.89
CA ALA A 403 -1.38 2.08 -25.55
C ALA A 403 -1.45 1.98 -27.08
N THR A 404 -1.30 0.78 -27.65
CA THR A 404 -1.13 0.64 -29.11
C THR A 404 -2.39 0.94 -29.92
N PRO A 405 -3.54 0.25 -29.72
CA PRO A 405 -4.71 0.47 -30.56
C PRO A 405 -5.60 1.63 -30.08
N LEU A 406 -5.57 1.98 -28.78
CA LEU A 406 -6.41 3.03 -28.20
C LEU A 406 -5.67 4.33 -27.86
N GLY A 407 -4.34 4.33 -27.84
CA GLY A 407 -3.56 5.52 -27.48
C GLY A 407 -3.75 5.97 -26.03
N LEU A 408 -4.05 5.05 -25.12
CA LEU A 408 -4.33 5.32 -23.71
C LEU A 408 -3.11 4.98 -22.85
N ASP A 409 -2.69 5.95 -22.03
CA ASP A 409 -1.80 5.71 -20.90
C ASP A 409 -2.59 4.96 -19.79
N PRO A 410 -1.99 4.00 -19.06
CA PRO A 410 -2.56 3.45 -17.83
C PRO A 410 -3.11 4.45 -16.81
N GLY A 411 -2.71 5.73 -16.84
CA GLY A 411 -3.25 6.83 -16.02
C GLY A 411 -4.39 7.63 -16.65
N ASP A 412 -4.87 7.26 -17.84
CA ASP A 412 -5.93 7.98 -18.55
C ASP A 412 -7.26 7.89 -17.78
N LYS A 413 -7.96 9.02 -17.67
CA LYS A 413 -9.23 9.14 -16.93
C LYS A 413 -10.37 8.31 -17.51
N ARG A 414 -10.21 7.85 -18.76
CA ARG A 414 -11.15 6.94 -19.43
C ARG A 414 -11.06 5.50 -18.92
N ILE A 415 -10.04 5.19 -18.12
CA ILE A 415 -9.84 3.85 -17.56
C ILE A 415 -10.27 3.87 -16.09
N THR A 416 -11.29 3.08 -15.77
CA THR A 416 -11.68 2.79 -14.40
C THR A 416 -11.14 1.42 -14.01
N TYR A 417 -10.30 1.38 -12.98
CA TYR A 417 -9.76 0.16 -12.42
C TYR A 417 -10.75 -0.43 -11.41
N VAL A 418 -11.19 -1.67 -11.64
CA VAL A 418 -12.21 -2.34 -10.82
C VAL A 418 -11.61 -3.56 -10.11
N GLY A 419 -11.61 -3.57 -8.78
CA GLY A 419 -11.07 -4.66 -7.97
C GLY A 419 -11.95 -5.92 -7.95
N GLY A 420 -11.44 -7.00 -7.34
CA GLY A 420 -12.05 -8.32 -7.35
C GLY A 420 -13.38 -8.47 -6.59
N ASP A 421 -13.82 -7.44 -5.88
CA ASP A 421 -15.12 -7.43 -5.18
C ASP A 421 -16.30 -7.31 -6.16
N TYR A 422 -16.06 -6.91 -7.42
CA TYR A 422 -17.10 -6.78 -8.44
C TYR A 422 -17.12 -8.00 -9.36
N PRO A 423 -18.25 -8.72 -9.45
CA PRO A 423 -18.35 -9.86 -10.35
C PRO A 423 -18.36 -9.42 -11.82
N ALA A 424 -17.98 -10.33 -12.72
CA ALA A 424 -18.05 -10.11 -14.17
C ALA A 424 -19.41 -9.55 -14.64
N SER A 425 -20.51 -10.04 -14.06
CA SER A 425 -21.87 -9.57 -14.35
C SER A 425 -22.08 -8.08 -14.06
N TRP A 426 -21.45 -7.53 -13.02
CA TRP A 426 -21.53 -6.11 -12.71
C TRP A 426 -20.80 -5.28 -13.78
N LEU A 427 -19.60 -5.70 -14.20
CA LEU A 427 -18.85 -5.07 -15.28
C LEU A 427 -19.64 -5.05 -16.59
N HIS A 428 -20.31 -6.16 -16.92
CA HIS A 428 -21.19 -6.22 -18.09
C HIS A 428 -22.33 -5.20 -17.99
N GLY A 429 -22.92 -5.04 -16.80
CA GLY A 429 -23.97 -4.05 -16.55
C GLY A 429 -23.50 -2.61 -16.74
N GLU A 430 -22.27 -2.28 -16.36
CA GLU A 430 -21.68 -0.95 -16.62
C GLU A 430 -21.56 -0.65 -18.11
N VAL A 431 -21.14 -1.66 -18.89
CA VAL A 431 -21.02 -1.55 -20.36
C VAL A 431 -22.40 -1.46 -21.02
N ASP A 432 -23.32 -2.36 -20.65
CA ASP A 432 -24.67 -2.41 -21.21
C ASP A 432 -25.48 -1.14 -20.91
N ALA A 433 -25.20 -0.48 -19.78
CA ALA A 433 -25.81 0.79 -19.41
C ALA A 433 -25.13 2.03 -20.04
N GLY A 434 -24.09 1.84 -20.85
CA GLY A 434 -23.38 2.92 -21.54
C GLY A 434 -22.50 3.78 -20.61
N ARG A 435 -22.17 3.31 -19.40
CA ARG A 435 -21.23 4.00 -18.50
C ARG A 435 -19.76 3.71 -18.86
N ALA A 436 -19.52 2.61 -19.57
CA ALA A 436 -18.27 2.27 -20.22
C ALA A 436 -18.56 1.64 -21.59
N ASP A 437 -17.56 1.62 -22.48
CA ASP A 437 -17.72 1.01 -23.82
C ASP A 437 -17.12 -0.40 -23.88
N LEU A 438 -16.21 -0.73 -22.96
CA LEU A 438 -15.49 -1.99 -22.91
C LEU A 438 -15.16 -2.39 -21.47
N ALA A 439 -15.39 -3.66 -21.15
CA ALA A 439 -14.82 -4.32 -19.97
C ALA A 439 -13.67 -5.25 -20.38
N ILE A 440 -12.58 -5.22 -19.62
CA ILE A 440 -11.40 -6.07 -19.76
C ILE A 440 -11.25 -6.88 -18.47
N LEU A 441 -11.51 -8.18 -18.55
CA LEU A 441 -11.37 -9.13 -17.46
C LEU A 441 -10.04 -9.84 -17.59
N ILE A 442 -9.30 -9.92 -16.48
CA ILE A 442 -7.93 -10.40 -16.42
C ILE A 442 -7.85 -11.45 -15.32
N ALA A 443 -7.09 -12.52 -15.55
CA ALA A 443 -6.81 -13.53 -14.54
C ALA A 443 -6.07 -12.92 -13.34
N PRO A 444 -6.28 -13.43 -12.11
CA PRO A 444 -5.53 -12.96 -10.95
C PRO A 444 -4.05 -13.33 -11.07
N VAL A 445 -3.18 -12.43 -10.65
CA VAL A 445 -1.76 -12.75 -10.40
C VAL A 445 -1.68 -13.71 -9.22
N THR A 446 -0.80 -14.71 -9.25
CA THR A 446 -0.65 -15.63 -8.12
C THR A 446 0.14 -14.97 -6.97
N VAL A 447 -0.08 -15.40 -5.72
CA VAL A 447 0.69 -14.90 -4.57
C VAL A 447 2.19 -15.23 -4.75
N ASP A 448 2.50 -16.40 -5.33
CA ASP A 448 3.88 -16.79 -5.60
C ASP A 448 4.56 -15.90 -6.64
N ASP A 449 3.87 -15.57 -7.74
CA ASP A 449 4.37 -14.63 -8.76
C ASP A 449 4.56 -13.23 -8.14
N PHE A 450 3.57 -12.78 -7.34
CA PHE A 450 3.66 -11.52 -6.62
C PHE A 450 4.91 -11.47 -5.74
N LEU A 451 5.14 -12.48 -4.90
CA LEU A 451 6.33 -12.52 -4.04
C LEU A 451 7.62 -12.60 -4.86
N ALA A 452 7.67 -13.44 -5.89
CA ALA A 452 8.87 -13.61 -6.71
C ALA A 452 9.29 -12.29 -7.39
N VAL A 453 8.34 -11.57 -7.99
CA VAL A 453 8.58 -10.26 -8.63
C VAL A 453 9.09 -9.24 -7.61
N ASN A 454 8.46 -9.19 -6.44
CA ASN A 454 8.78 -8.23 -5.40
C ASN A 454 10.13 -8.48 -4.72
N LEU A 455 10.43 -9.74 -4.41
CA LEU A 455 11.71 -10.13 -3.82
C LEU A 455 12.87 -9.92 -4.80
N ALA A 456 12.62 -10.02 -6.10
CA ALA A 456 13.55 -9.62 -7.16
C ALA A 456 13.64 -8.09 -7.36
N ARG A 457 12.94 -7.29 -6.54
CA ARG A 457 12.91 -5.82 -6.60
C ARG A 457 12.37 -5.26 -7.92
N HIS A 458 11.57 -6.05 -8.63
CA HIS A 458 10.82 -5.59 -9.78
C HIS A 458 9.47 -4.99 -9.36
N LYS A 459 8.95 -4.06 -10.16
CA LYS A 459 7.64 -3.44 -9.92
C LYS A 459 6.58 -4.11 -10.77
N LEU A 460 5.42 -4.38 -10.19
CA LEU A 460 4.25 -4.83 -10.93
C LEU A 460 3.60 -3.63 -11.64
N PRO A 461 2.88 -3.87 -12.75
CA PRO A 461 2.01 -2.85 -13.32
C PRO A 461 0.99 -2.37 -12.27
N ARG A 462 0.57 -1.11 -12.36
CA ARG A 462 -0.37 -0.54 -11.38
C ARG A 462 -1.67 -1.34 -11.35
N LYS A 463 -2.26 -1.48 -10.16
CA LYS A 463 -3.56 -2.14 -9.99
C LYS A 463 -3.60 -3.54 -10.64
N SER A 464 -2.55 -4.31 -10.39
CA SER A 464 -2.44 -5.72 -10.84
C SER A 464 -2.87 -6.72 -9.77
N THR A 465 -3.04 -6.28 -8.51
CA THR A 465 -3.33 -7.17 -7.39
C THR A 465 -4.49 -6.65 -6.54
N TRP A 466 -5.46 -7.52 -6.24
CA TRP A 466 -6.51 -7.27 -5.27
C TRP A 466 -6.44 -8.31 -4.16
N PHE A 467 -5.82 -7.97 -3.02
CA PHE A 467 -5.65 -8.91 -1.93
C PHE A 467 -6.95 -9.11 -1.14
N THR A 468 -7.27 -10.38 -0.86
CA THR A 468 -8.45 -10.77 -0.09
C THR A 468 -8.09 -11.84 0.94
N PRO A 469 -8.56 -11.75 2.20
CA PRO A 469 -9.34 -10.67 2.79
C PRO A 469 -8.53 -9.39 3.04
N LYS A 470 -9.21 -8.24 3.05
CA LYS A 470 -8.62 -6.92 3.32
C LYS A 470 -8.55 -6.67 4.83
N ALA A 471 -7.43 -6.08 5.28
CA ALA A 471 -7.34 -5.56 6.65
C ALA A 471 -8.23 -4.31 6.79
N ARG A 472 -8.85 -4.14 7.96
CA ARG A 472 -9.78 -3.04 8.23
C ARG A 472 -9.07 -1.87 8.90
N ALA A 473 -9.39 -0.67 8.45
CA ALA A 473 -9.10 0.57 9.16
C ALA A 473 -9.93 0.64 10.45
N GLY A 474 -9.44 1.32 11.48
CA GLY A 474 -10.23 1.64 12.68
C GLY A 474 -10.41 0.51 13.69
N LEU A 475 -9.91 -0.71 13.46
CA LEU A 475 -9.92 -1.76 14.48
C LEU A 475 -8.87 -1.49 15.57
N VAL A 476 -7.71 -1.02 15.14
CA VAL A 476 -6.58 -0.62 15.96
C VAL A 476 -6.12 0.75 15.48
N VAL A 477 -6.09 1.72 16.39
CA VAL A 477 -5.60 3.07 16.15
C VAL A 477 -4.33 3.26 16.97
N ALA A 478 -3.22 3.59 16.31
CA ALA A 478 -1.95 3.85 16.99
C ALA A 478 -1.78 5.36 17.20
N GLN A 479 -1.45 5.78 18.42
CA GLN A 479 -1.09 7.17 18.70
C GLN A 479 0.39 7.42 18.34
N LEU A 480 0.66 8.56 17.71
CA LEU A 480 1.99 8.98 17.25
C LEU A 480 2.90 9.47 18.37
#